data_AF-A0AAT9QHU4-F1
#
_entry.id   AF-A0AAT9QHU4-F1
#
_cell.length_a   1.000
_cell.length_b   1.000
_cell.length_c   1.000
_cell.angle_alpha   90.00
_cell.angle_beta   90.00
_cell.angle_gamma   90.00
#
_symmetry.space_group_name_H-M   'P 1'
#
loop_
_entity.id
_entity.type
_entity.pdbx_description
1 polymer ?
#
loop_
_entity_poly.entity_id
_entity_poly.type
_entity_poly.pdbx_seq_one_letter_code
_entity_poly.pdbx_strand_id
1 'polypeptide(L)'
;MTEIKAGRTALEDVEEALKDVIDPELGVNVVDLGLLYGLKYSDEDGALLIDMTLTTAACPLTDVLEEQVGQALDGVVDDWRLNWVWMPPWGPERITDDGKDQMRALGFNI
;
A
#
# COMPACT_ATOMS: atom_id res chain seq x y z
N MET A 1 2.12 -14.10 -18.14
CA MET A 1 1.27 -13.52 -19.18
C MET A 1 0.39 -12.50 -18.49
N THR A 2 0.85 -11.26 -18.39
CA THR A 2 0.07 -10.16 -17.83
C THR A 2 0.09 -9.06 -18.87
N GLU A 3 -1.06 -8.87 -19.51
CA GLU A 3 -1.30 -7.85 -20.52
C GLU A 3 -1.04 -6.47 -19.94
N ILE A 4 -0.01 -5.80 -20.47
CA ILE A 4 0.18 -4.37 -20.32
C ILE A 4 -0.90 -3.68 -21.17
N LYS A 5 -2.00 -3.26 -20.54
CA LYS A 5 -2.96 -2.33 -21.17
C LYS A 5 -2.20 -1.01 -21.40
N ALA A 6 -1.92 -0.71 -22.66
CA ALA A 6 -1.02 0.34 -23.17
C ALA A 6 -1.47 1.80 -22.94
N GLY A 7 -1.86 2.15 -21.71
CA GLY A 7 -2.23 3.51 -21.33
C GLY A 7 -2.41 3.73 -19.83
N ARG A 8 -1.92 2.80 -18.99
CA ARG A 8 -1.98 2.90 -17.53
C ARG A 8 -0.56 2.82 -16.99
N THR A 9 -0.27 3.60 -15.95
CA THR A 9 1.03 3.60 -15.26
C THR A 9 1.34 2.19 -14.78
N ALA A 10 2.59 1.74 -14.89
CA ALA A 10 2.92 0.39 -14.49
C ALA A 10 2.66 0.23 -12.99
N LEU A 11 2.16 -0.94 -12.58
CA LEU A 11 1.93 -1.22 -11.16
C LEU A 11 3.23 -1.11 -10.34
N GLU A 12 4.38 -1.34 -10.98
CA GLU A 12 5.70 -1.21 -10.38
C GLU A 12 6.05 0.26 -10.09
N ASP A 13 5.77 1.19 -11.00
CA ASP A 13 5.92 2.64 -10.75
C ASP A 13 4.99 3.12 -9.63
N VAL A 14 3.77 2.60 -9.58
CA VAL A 14 2.81 2.88 -8.51
C VAL A 14 3.31 2.33 -7.17
N GLU A 15 3.83 1.10 -7.15
CA GLU A 15 4.39 0.49 -5.95
C GLU A 15 5.60 1.27 -5.44
N GLU A 16 6.48 1.72 -6.33
CA GLU A 16 7.61 2.61 -6.00
C GLU A 16 7.13 3.93 -5.42
N ALA A 17 6.08 4.55 -5.99
CA ALA A 17 5.49 5.76 -5.43
C ALA A 17 4.93 5.51 -4.01
N LEU A 18 4.25 4.38 -3.80
CA LEU A 18 3.72 3.99 -2.49
C LEU A 18 4.81 3.64 -1.45
N LYS A 19 6.06 3.39 -1.86
CA LYS A 19 7.18 3.25 -0.93
C LYS A 19 7.57 4.57 -0.27
N ASP A 20 7.20 5.72 -0.82
CA ASP A 20 7.39 7.03 -0.18
C ASP A 20 6.38 7.24 0.98
N VAL A 21 5.29 6.45 1.00
CA VAL A 21 4.28 6.50 2.06
C VAL A 21 4.77 5.72 3.28
N ILE A 22 5.21 6.47 4.27
CA ILE A 22 5.73 5.95 5.54
C ILE A 22 4.62 5.96 6.59
N ASP A 23 4.46 4.84 7.31
CA ASP A 23 3.61 4.79 8.49
C ASP A 23 4.28 5.57 9.64
N PRO A 24 3.68 6.66 10.14
CA PRO A 24 4.31 7.52 11.16
C PRO A 24 4.39 6.86 12.55
N GLU A 25 3.67 5.77 12.79
CA GLU A 25 3.71 5.04 14.07
C GLU A 25 4.89 4.08 14.14
N LEU A 26 5.17 3.38 13.03
CA LEU A 26 6.26 2.40 12.93
C LEU A 26 7.53 2.96 12.29
N GLY A 27 7.43 4.04 11.50
CA GLY A 27 8.53 4.64 10.76
C GLY A 27 8.99 3.78 9.56
N VAL A 28 8.12 2.91 9.05
CA VAL A 28 8.41 1.97 7.95
C VAL A 28 7.39 2.12 6.83
N ASN A 29 7.80 1.81 5.60
CA ASN A 29 6.96 1.93 4.41
C ASN A 29 5.80 0.93 4.42
N VAL A 30 4.62 1.37 3.97
CA VAL A 30 3.41 0.53 3.94
C VAL A 30 3.52 -0.69 3.03
N VAL A 31 4.32 -0.57 1.95
CA VAL A 31 4.63 -1.67 1.03
C VAL A 31 5.47 -2.73 1.73
N ASP A 32 6.50 -2.29 2.47
CA ASP A 32 7.47 -3.20 3.09
C ASP A 32 6.90 -3.89 4.33
N LEU A 33 6.05 -3.19 5.09
CA LEU A 33 5.22 -3.78 6.13
C LEU A 33 4.22 -4.81 5.58
N GLY A 34 4.02 -4.91 4.27
CA GLY A 34 2.99 -5.77 3.68
C GLY A 34 1.57 -5.34 4.08
N LEU A 35 1.38 -4.05 4.40
CA LEU A 35 0.06 -3.47 4.63
C LEU A 35 -0.68 -3.26 3.31
N LEU A 36 0.07 -3.14 2.20
CA LEU A 36 -0.45 -3.18 0.84
C LEU A 36 -0.77 -4.63 0.45
N TYR A 37 -2.07 -4.94 0.31
CA TYR A 37 -2.53 -6.26 -0.12
C TYR A 37 -2.42 -6.44 -1.63
N GLY A 38 -2.57 -5.34 -2.38
CA GLY A 38 -2.42 -5.37 -3.81
C GLY A 38 -2.90 -4.10 -4.50
N LEU A 39 -2.45 -3.97 -5.75
CA LEU A 39 -2.79 -2.89 -6.66
C LEU A 39 -3.49 -3.50 -7.87
N LYS A 40 -4.66 -2.97 -8.22
CA LYS A 40 -5.40 -3.42 -9.41
C LYS A 40 -6.06 -2.24 -10.10
N TYR A 41 -5.98 -2.18 -11.43
CA TYR A 41 -6.77 -1.22 -12.17
C TYR A 41 -8.19 -1.74 -12.35
N SER A 42 -9.18 -0.90 -12.03
CA SER A 42 -10.58 -1.21 -12.30
C SER A 42 -10.81 -1.39 -13.80
N ASP A 43 -11.54 -2.44 -14.19
CA ASP A 43 -11.83 -2.66 -15.61
C ASP A 43 -12.97 -1.77 -16.11
N GLU A 44 -13.86 -1.32 -15.21
CA GLU A 44 -14.98 -0.42 -15.50
C GLU A 44 -14.50 1.03 -15.74
N ASP A 45 -13.87 1.65 -14.73
CA ASP A 45 -13.50 3.08 -14.78
C ASP A 45 -12.02 3.30 -15.14
N GLY A 46 -11.17 2.27 -15.07
CA GLY A 46 -9.72 2.43 -15.25
C GLY A 46 -8.97 3.03 -14.07
N ALA A 47 -9.67 3.42 -12.99
CA ALA A 47 -9.05 3.92 -11.76
C ALA A 47 -8.20 2.85 -11.06
N LEU A 48 -7.11 3.28 -10.43
CA LEU A 48 -6.26 2.41 -9.62
C LEU A 48 -6.94 2.11 -8.28
N LEU A 49 -7.22 0.84 -8.02
CA LEU A 49 -7.73 0.35 -6.75
C LEU A 49 -6.55 -0.16 -5.92
N ILE A 50 -6.44 0.38 -4.70
CA ILE A 50 -5.35 0.10 -3.77
C ILE A 50 -5.99 -0.58 -2.57
N ASP A 51 -5.72 -1.87 -2.40
CA ASP A 51 -6.23 -2.63 -1.26
C ASP A 51 -5.19 -2.55 -0.13
N MET A 52 -5.54 -1.89 0.98
CA MET A 52 -4.65 -1.73 2.14
C MET A 52 -5.31 -2.15 3.45
N THR A 53 -4.49 -2.52 4.41
CA THR A 53 -4.93 -2.78 5.79
C THR A 53 -4.26 -1.79 6.75
N LEU A 54 -4.89 -1.56 7.89
CA LEU A 54 -4.35 -0.72 8.96
C LEU A 54 -4.18 -1.54 10.22
N THR A 55 -3.12 -1.21 10.95
CA THR A 55 -2.84 -1.73 12.28
C THR A 55 -3.86 -1.23 13.32
N THR A 56 -4.53 -0.09 13.07
CA THR A 56 -5.58 0.47 13.93
C THR A 56 -6.83 0.85 13.13
N ALA A 57 -7.99 0.33 13.55
CA ALA A 57 -9.27 0.72 12.99
C ALA A 57 -9.68 2.13 13.47
N ALA A 58 -9.92 3.04 12.54
CA ALA A 58 -10.55 4.34 12.77
C ALA A 58 -9.79 5.32 13.70
N CYS A 59 -8.50 5.54 13.44
CA CYS A 59 -7.77 6.70 13.98
C CYS A 59 -7.66 7.81 12.91
N PRO A 60 -7.45 9.09 13.29
CA PRO A 60 -7.23 10.19 12.32
C PRO A 60 -6.01 9.95 11.41
N LEU A 61 -5.19 8.95 11.71
CA LEU A 61 -4.06 8.51 10.90
C LEU A 61 -4.47 8.04 9.50
N THR A 62 -5.70 7.50 9.36
CA THR A 62 -6.21 7.03 8.07
C THR A 62 -6.22 8.16 7.04
N ASP A 63 -6.67 9.34 7.47
CA ASP A 63 -6.76 10.55 6.65
C ASP A 63 -5.37 11.02 6.21
N VAL A 64 -4.39 10.96 7.13
CA VAL A 64 -2.99 11.28 6.85
C VAL A 64 -2.36 10.30 5.86
N LEU A 65 -2.64 8.99 5.98
CA LEU A 65 -2.16 8.01 5.01
C LEU A 65 -2.84 8.21 3.65
N GLU A 66 -4.14 8.48 3.61
CA GLU A 66 -4.87 8.79 2.37
C GLU A 66 -4.29 10.03 1.69
N GLU A 67 -3.98 11.08 2.46
CA GLU A 67 -3.33 12.29 1.95
C GLU A 67 -1.93 11.98 1.40
N GLN A 68 -1.08 11.26 2.15
CA GLN A 68 0.26 10.88 1.71
C GLN A 68 0.23 10.01 0.45
N VAL A 69 -0.69 9.04 0.37
CA VAL A 69 -0.92 8.22 -0.83
C VAL A 69 -1.35 9.11 -2.00
N GLY A 70 -2.28 10.03 -1.76
CA GLY A 70 -2.71 10.99 -2.77
C GLY A 70 -1.58 11.86 -3.30
N GLN A 71 -0.69 12.33 -2.41
CA GLN A 71 0.49 13.09 -2.80
C GLN A 71 1.52 12.24 -3.55
N ALA A 72 1.76 11.00 -3.12
CA ALA A 72 2.68 10.10 -3.79
C ALA A 72 2.19 9.71 -5.20
N LEU A 73 0.88 9.59 -5.38
CA LEU A 73 0.25 9.26 -6.66
C LEU A 73 -0.06 10.48 -7.53
N ASP A 74 0.10 11.70 -6.99
CA ASP A 74 -0.11 12.95 -7.72
C ASP A 74 0.84 13.01 -8.93
N GLY A 75 0.27 13.09 -10.12
CA GLY A 75 1.02 13.06 -11.38
C GLY A 75 1.50 11.68 -11.84
N VAL A 76 1.31 10.63 -11.03
CA VAL A 76 1.59 9.23 -11.39
C VAL A 76 0.33 8.54 -11.90
N VAL A 77 -0.81 8.79 -11.26
CA VAL A 77 -2.11 8.18 -11.58
C VAL A 77 -3.19 9.26 -11.58
N ASP A 78 -4.02 9.28 -12.63
CA ASP A 78 -5.09 10.28 -12.78
C ASP A 78 -6.24 10.05 -11.78
N ASP A 79 -6.59 8.78 -11.55
CA ASP A 79 -7.72 8.38 -10.71
C ASP A 79 -7.34 7.16 -9.87
N TRP A 80 -7.54 7.25 -8.56
CA TRP A 80 -7.24 6.17 -7.62
C TRP A 80 -8.27 6.09 -6.50
N ARG A 81 -8.42 4.91 -5.89
CA ARG A 81 -9.30 4.66 -4.74
C ARG A 81 -8.62 3.74 -3.74
N LEU A 82 -8.62 4.15 -2.49
CA LEU A 82 -8.21 3.30 -1.38
C LEU A 82 -9.38 2.42 -0.93
N ASN A 83 -9.11 1.12 -0.82
CA ASN A 83 -10.03 0.14 -0.28
C ASN A 83 -9.42 -0.46 0.99
N TRP A 84 -10.03 -0.13 2.12
CA TRP A 84 -9.60 -0.64 3.41
C TRP A 84 -10.14 -2.05 3.64
N VAL A 85 -9.23 -3.01 3.76
CA VAL A 85 -9.54 -4.43 3.94
C VAL A 85 -9.04 -4.88 5.30
N TRP A 86 -9.97 -5.34 6.14
CA TRP A 86 -9.68 -5.92 7.47
C TRP A 86 -9.81 -7.45 7.50
N MET A 87 -10.23 -8.07 6.39
CA MET A 87 -10.43 -9.51 6.28
C MET A 87 -9.77 -10.04 5.01
N PRO A 88 -8.85 -11.03 5.08
CA PRO A 88 -8.37 -11.77 6.26
C PRO A 88 -7.48 -10.92 7.19
N PRO A 89 -7.35 -11.29 8.49
CA PRO A 89 -6.46 -10.58 9.41
C PRO A 89 -5.04 -10.58 8.87
N TRP A 90 -4.39 -9.41 8.92
CA TRP A 90 -2.99 -9.29 8.54
C TRP A 90 -2.11 -10.13 9.47
N GLY A 91 -1.10 -10.78 8.90
CA GLY A 91 -0.23 -11.69 9.64
C GLY A 91 1.20 -11.70 9.10
N PRO A 92 2.15 -12.19 9.93
CA PRO A 92 3.58 -12.32 9.61
C PRO A 92 3.94 -12.88 8.24
N GLU A 93 3.10 -13.79 7.77
CA GLU A 93 3.27 -14.54 6.54
C GLU A 93 3.23 -13.65 5.31
N ARG A 94 2.65 -12.45 5.41
CA ARG A 94 2.51 -11.50 4.31
C ARG A 94 3.61 -10.44 4.21
N ILE A 95 4.46 -10.34 5.24
CA ILE A 95 5.56 -9.38 5.24
C ILE A 95 6.65 -9.88 4.29
N THR A 96 7.18 -8.97 3.47
CA THR A 96 8.36 -9.22 2.62
C THR A 96 9.56 -9.63 3.49
N ASP A 97 10.57 -10.27 2.89
CA ASP A 97 11.78 -10.63 3.63
C ASP A 97 12.51 -9.40 4.21
N ASP A 98 12.44 -8.25 3.52
CA ASP A 98 13.01 -6.97 3.98
C ASP A 98 12.21 -6.40 5.17
N GLY A 99 10.87 -6.34 5.07
CA GLY A 99 10.02 -5.89 6.17
C GLY A 99 10.07 -6.78 7.41
N LYS A 100 10.34 -8.08 7.23
CA LYS A 100 10.59 -9.00 8.36
C LYS A 100 11.88 -8.64 9.09
N ASP A 101 12.93 -8.25 8.37
CA ASP A 101 14.19 -7.82 8.97
C ASP A 101 14.00 -6.51 9.75
N GLN A 102 13.25 -5.56 9.17
CA GLN A 102 12.91 -4.30 9.85
C GLN A 102 12.04 -4.52 11.10
N MET A 103 11.02 -5.39 11.04
CA MET A 103 10.22 -5.73 12.23
C MET A 103 11.03 -6.45 13.31
N ARG A 104 11.97 -7.31 12.93
CA ARG A 104 12.90 -7.95 13.89
C ARG A 104 13.83 -6.94 14.55
N ALA A 105 14.31 -5.95 13.80
CA ALA A 105 15.11 -4.85 14.33
C ALA A 105 14.33 -4.01 15.36
N LEU A 106 13.01 -3.91 15.21
CA LEU A 106 12.10 -3.21 16.13
C LEU A 106 11.65 -4.07 17.34
N GLY A 107 12.09 -5.33 17.44
CA GLY A 107 11.82 -6.20 18.59
C GLY A 107 10.50 -6.99 18.53
N PHE A 108 9.83 -7.05 17.37
CA PHE A 108 8.68 -7.93 17.17
C PHE A 108 9.16 -9.36 16.93
N ASN A 109 8.72 -10.30 17.78
CA ASN A 109 9.10 -11.71 17.67
C ASN A 109 8.26 -12.41 16.59
N ILE A 110 8.76 -12.35 15.36
CA ILE A 110 8.16 -12.97 14.18
C ILE A 110 8.99 -14.13 13.64
#